data_AF-A0A344L2T5-F1
#
_entry.id   AF-A0A344L2T5-F1
#
_cell.length_a   1.000
_cell.length_b   1.000
_cell.length_c   1.000
_cell.angle_alpha   90.00
_cell.angle_beta   90.00
_cell.angle_gamma   90.00
#
_symmetry.space_group_name_H-M   'P 1'
#
loop_
_entity.id
_entity.type
_entity.pdbx_description
1 polymer ?
#
loop_
_entity_poly.entity_id
_entity_poly.type
_entity_poly.pdbx_seq_one_letter_code
_entity_poly.pdbx_strand_id
1 'polypeptide(L)'
;MLVTSLLIVAAVLAGWLANRLIRGRTEDDDVPSRKDMTSPIETLAVLVLAFVLVAAAESFSEADEAATAEAGVVDHMFETADYAPEPVRQRLQAGTVCYARAVGELEWPAMADGRNSPAPSVWTTGFRESFKAWTRATPFSKCSCRRTRKGR
;
A
#
# COMPACT_ATOMS: atom_id res chain seq x y z
N MET A 1 15.42 1.52 4.04
CA MET A 1 14.64 0.72 5.01
C MET A 1 15.52 -0.24 5.82
N LEU A 2 16.25 -1.19 5.23
CA LEU A 2 17.15 -2.07 6.00
C LEU A 2 18.31 -1.33 6.69
N VAL A 3 18.97 -0.42 5.98
CA VAL A 3 20.08 0.37 6.55
C VAL A 3 19.60 1.24 7.72
N THR A 4 18.44 1.88 7.57
CA THR A 4 17.84 2.71 8.62
C THR A 4 17.45 1.87 9.84
N SER A 5 16.85 0.70 9.64
CA SER A 5 16.52 -0.22 10.74
C SER A 5 17.76 -0.76 11.43
N LEU A 6 18.82 -1.11 10.68
CA LEU A 6 20.10 -1.55 11.25
C LEU A 6 20.78 -0.46 12.07
N LEU A 7 20.75 0.80 11.61
CA LEU A 7 21.29 1.93 12.36
C LEU A 7 20.54 2.17 13.66
N ILE A 8 19.21 2.07 13.65
CA ILE A 8 18.38 2.21 14.86
C ILE A 8 18.71 1.09 15.85
N VAL A 9 18.75 -0.16 15.41
CA VAL A 9 19.08 -1.31 16.28
C VAL A 9 20.49 -1.20 16.85
N ALA A 10 21.48 -0.80 16.05
CA ALA A 10 22.85 -0.61 16.51
C ALA A 10 22.94 0.50 17.57
N ALA A 11 22.22 1.61 17.38
CA ALA A 11 22.17 2.71 18.35
C ALA A 11 21.53 2.28 19.67
N VAL A 12 20.43 1.51 19.62
CA VAL A 12 19.76 0.97 20.81
C VAL A 12 20.67 -0.02 21.56
N LEU A 13 21.34 -0.93 20.84
CA LEU A 13 22.26 -1.88 21.45
C LEU A 13 23.50 -1.19 22.05
N ALA A 14 24.03 -0.17 21.39
CA ALA A 14 25.12 0.63 21.92
C ALA A 14 24.70 1.37 23.19
N GLY A 15 23.51 1.98 23.20
CA GLY A 15 22.94 2.63 24.38
C GLY A 15 22.71 1.65 25.54
N TRP A 16 22.16 0.47 25.27
CA TRP A 16 21.95 -0.58 26.26
C TRP A 16 23.27 -1.11 26.84
N LEU A 17 24.27 -1.35 25.97
CA LEU A 17 25.58 -1.85 26.38
C LEU A 17 26.36 -0.80 27.18
N ALA A 18 26.34 0.46 26.76
CA ALA A 18 26.94 1.56 27.50
C ALA A 18 26.29 1.74 28.87
N ASN A 19 24.95 1.71 28.95
CA ASN A 19 24.22 1.76 30.21
C ASN A 19 24.59 0.59 31.14
N ARG A 20 24.72 -0.63 30.60
CA ARG A 20 25.10 -1.81 31.38
C ARG A 20 26.54 -1.74 31.90
N LEU A 21 27.47 -1.23 31.10
CA LEU A 21 28.89 -1.09 31.49
C LEU A 21 29.11 0.02 32.53
N ILE A 22 28.36 1.13 32.43
CA ILE A 22 28.48 2.26 33.36
C ILE A 22 27.80 1.96 34.70
N ARG A 23 26.67 1.23 34.69
CA ARG A 23 25.89 0.90 35.89
C ARG A 23 26.62 0.02 36.91
N GLY A 24 27.64 -0.73 36.49
CA GLY A 24 28.47 -1.52 37.40
C GLY A 24 29.56 -0.73 38.16
N ARG A 25 29.69 0.59 37.91
CA ARG A 25 30.82 1.40 38.40
C ARG A 25 30.43 2.54 39.36
N THR A 26 29.14 2.72 39.63
CA THR A 26 28.62 3.79 40.48
C THR A 26 27.70 3.20 41.56
N GLU A 27 28.34 2.58 42.55
CA GLU A 27 27.85 2.53 43.93
C GLU A 27 28.76 3.50 44.68
N ASP A 28 28.16 4.37 45.50
CA ASP A 28 28.72 5.49 46.26
C ASP A 28 28.79 6.90 45.63
N ASP A 29 28.36 7.82 46.50
CA ASP A 29 28.48 9.27 46.59
C ASP A 29 27.36 10.20 46.04
N ASP A 30 26.73 10.83 47.04
CA ASP A 30 25.86 12.00 47.06
C ASP A 30 26.31 13.13 46.11
N VAL A 31 25.84 13.08 44.86
CA VAL A 31 25.85 14.22 43.93
C VAL A 31 24.40 14.64 43.66
N PRO A 32 24.01 15.92 43.84
CA PRO A 32 22.66 16.39 43.54
C PRO A 32 22.21 15.99 42.12
N SER A 33 21.26 15.06 42.12
CA SER A 33 20.41 14.50 41.07
C SER A 33 20.75 14.77 39.60
N ARG A 34 21.65 13.96 39.02
CA ARG A 34 21.69 13.71 37.56
C ARG A 34 20.37 13.11 37.02
N LYS A 35 19.53 12.55 37.91
CA LYS A 35 18.21 11.98 37.60
C LYS A 35 17.19 13.03 37.15
N ASP A 36 17.36 14.30 37.50
CA ASP A 36 16.38 15.36 37.18
C ASP A 36 16.45 15.79 35.70
N MET A 37 17.60 15.62 35.03
CA MET A 37 17.76 15.97 33.61
C MET A 37 17.46 14.81 32.64
N THR A 38 17.52 13.54 33.09
CA THR A 38 17.22 12.38 32.25
C THR A 38 15.72 12.13 32.10
N SER A 39 14.91 12.53 33.09
CA SER A 39 13.46 12.34 33.09
C SER A 39 12.73 13.01 31.90
N PRO A 40 13.03 14.26 31.52
CA PRO A 40 12.41 14.89 30.35
C PRO A 40 12.82 14.26 29.01
N ILE A 41 14.07 13.80 28.88
CA ILE A 41 14.57 13.18 27.64
C ILE A 41 13.93 11.81 27.43
N GLU A 42 13.74 11.04 28.51
CA GLU A 42 13.07 9.74 28.46
C GLU A 42 11.61 9.89 28.03
N THR A 43 10.86 10.83 28.60
CA THR A 43 9.46 11.06 28.22
C THR A 43 9.32 11.50 26.76
N LEU A 44 10.23 12.36 26.27
CA LEU A 44 10.29 12.72 24.85
C LEU A 44 10.63 11.52 23.95
N ALA A 45 11.55 10.66 24.36
CA ALA A 45 11.90 9.46 23.59
C ALA A 45 10.72 8.48 23.50
N VAL A 46 10.00 8.27 24.60
CA VAL A 46 8.78 7.44 24.62
C VAL A 46 7.70 8.05 23.73
N LEU A 47 7.53 9.37 23.76
CA LEU A 47 6.57 10.08 22.91
C LEU A 47 6.91 9.89 21.42
N VAL A 48 8.17 10.08 21.02
CA VAL A 48 8.62 9.86 19.63
C VAL A 48 8.43 8.40 19.23
N LEU A 49 8.77 7.45 20.10
CA LEU A 49 8.56 6.02 19.84
C LEU A 49 7.07 5.70 19.62
N ALA A 50 6.18 6.27 20.43
CA ALA A 50 4.74 6.11 20.26
C ALA A 50 4.28 6.62 18.89
N PHE A 51 4.74 7.80 18.45
CA PHE A 51 4.43 8.33 17.13
C PHE A 51 4.97 7.47 15.99
N VAL A 52 6.18 6.94 16.11
CA VAL A 52 6.76 6.03 15.10
C VAL A 52 5.94 4.76 14.98
N LEU A 53 5.48 4.18 16.09
CA LEU A 53 4.63 3.00 16.08
C LEU A 53 3.26 3.27 15.43
N VAL A 54 2.65 4.42 15.73
CA VAL A 54 1.38 4.84 15.09
C VAL A 54 1.59 5.02 13.59
N ALA A 55 2.61 5.75 13.16
CA ALA A 55 2.89 5.96 11.74
C ALA A 55 3.17 4.64 10.99
N ALA A 56 3.86 3.69 11.64
CA ALA A 56 4.08 2.36 11.06
C ALA A 56 2.78 1.56 10.95
N ALA A 57 1.89 1.65 11.96
CA ALA A 57 0.58 1.00 11.93
C ALA A 57 -0.34 1.60 10.86
N GLU A 58 -0.37 2.93 10.73
CA GLU A 58 -1.12 3.64 9.70
C GLU A 58 -0.65 3.23 8.29
N SER A 59 0.67 3.23 8.04
CA SER A 59 1.21 2.80 6.74
C SER A 59 0.85 1.35 6.39
N PHE A 60 0.77 0.46 7.38
CA PHE A 60 0.33 -0.91 7.16
C PHE A 60 -1.17 -0.97 6.86
N SER A 61 -2.00 -0.24 7.62
CA SER A 61 -3.45 -0.16 7.40
C SER A 61 -3.79 0.37 6.02
N GLU A 62 -3.12 1.44 5.57
CA GLU A 62 -3.33 2.01 4.24
C GLU A 62 -3.00 1.01 3.11
N ALA A 63 -1.93 0.23 3.28
CA ALA A 63 -1.55 -0.80 2.31
C ALA A 63 -2.58 -1.95 2.24
N ASP A 64 -3.09 -2.38 3.40
CA ASP A 64 -4.12 -3.42 3.51
C ASP A 64 -5.46 -2.95 2.91
N GLU A 65 -5.86 -1.72 3.21
CA GLU A 65 -7.06 -1.09 2.64
C GLU A 65 -6.96 -0.96 1.12
N ALA A 66 -5.80 -0.52 0.60
CA ALA A 66 -5.56 -0.43 -0.84
C ALA A 66 -5.62 -1.79 -1.53
N ALA A 67 -4.99 -2.82 -0.95
CA ALA A 67 -5.03 -4.18 -1.48
C ALA A 67 -6.45 -4.77 -1.47
N THR A 68 -7.20 -4.54 -0.40
CA THR A 68 -8.59 -4.99 -0.27
C THR A 68 -9.51 -4.26 -1.25
N ALA A 69 -9.33 -2.94 -1.42
CA ALA A 69 -10.09 -2.15 -2.37
C ALA A 69 -9.83 -2.62 -3.82
N GLU A 70 -8.57 -2.88 -4.17
CA GLU A 70 -8.23 -3.40 -5.49
C GLU A 70 -8.80 -4.80 -5.74
N ALA A 71 -8.72 -5.70 -4.74
CA ALA A 71 -9.32 -7.02 -4.83
C ALA A 71 -10.83 -6.95 -5.07
N GLY A 72 -11.55 -6.06 -4.37
CA GLY A 72 -12.98 -5.83 -4.58
C GLY A 72 -13.30 -5.30 -5.98
N VAL A 73 -12.47 -4.40 -6.53
CA VAL A 73 -12.63 -3.91 -7.91
C VAL A 73 -12.44 -5.06 -8.91
N VAL A 74 -11.41 -5.88 -8.72
CA VAL A 74 -11.13 -7.05 -9.59
C VAL A 74 -12.29 -8.05 -9.54
N ASP A 75 -12.83 -8.33 -8.36
CA ASP A 75 -13.98 -9.23 -8.18
C ASP A 75 -15.21 -8.72 -8.93
N HIS A 76 -15.57 -7.44 -8.72
CA HIS A 76 -16.67 -6.81 -9.45
C HIS A 76 -16.45 -6.76 -10.96
N MET A 77 -15.21 -6.58 -11.43
CA MET A 77 -14.89 -6.65 -12.87
C MET A 77 -15.08 -8.06 -13.44
N PHE A 78 -14.81 -9.10 -12.64
CA PHE A 78 -15.04 -10.48 -13.04
C PHE A 78 -16.54 -10.81 -13.10
N GLU A 79 -17.30 -10.42 -12.08
CA GLU A 79 -18.76 -10.62 -12.04
C GLU A 79 -19.46 -9.83 -13.15
N THR A 80 -19.11 -8.56 -13.35
CA THR A 80 -19.72 -7.72 -14.40
C THR A 80 -19.45 -8.25 -15.82
N ALA A 81 -18.40 -9.05 -16.01
CA ALA A 81 -18.14 -9.71 -17.29
C ALA A 81 -19.21 -10.77 -17.64
N ASP A 82 -19.98 -11.30 -16.67
CA ASP A 82 -21.04 -12.28 -16.93
C ASP A 82 -22.19 -11.72 -17.78
N TYR A 83 -22.38 -10.39 -17.76
CA TYR A 83 -23.37 -9.72 -18.60
C TYR A 83 -22.95 -9.61 -20.08
N ALA A 84 -21.70 -9.95 -20.42
CA ALA A 84 -21.25 -9.97 -21.80
C ALA A 84 -21.63 -11.29 -22.50
N PRO A 85 -21.92 -11.26 -23.81
CA PRO A 85 -22.11 -12.47 -24.60
C PRO A 85 -20.78 -13.21 -24.82
N GLU A 86 -20.85 -14.52 -25.08
CA GLU A 86 -19.69 -15.27 -25.56
C GLU A 86 -19.30 -14.83 -26.99
N PRO A 87 -18.00 -14.81 -27.35
CA PRO A 87 -16.82 -15.22 -26.57
C PRO A 87 -16.21 -14.10 -25.71
N VAL A 88 -16.87 -12.94 -25.61
CA VAL A 88 -16.30 -11.74 -24.98
C VAL A 88 -16.21 -11.91 -23.46
N ARG A 89 -17.21 -12.53 -22.84
CA ARG A 89 -17.22 -12.87 -21.41
C ARG A 89 -15.95 -13.59 -20.98
N GLN A 90 -15.60 -14.71 -21.63
CA GLN A 90 -14.39 -15.47 -21.30
C GLN A 90 -13.11 -14.64 -21.40
N ARG A 91 -13.01 -13.77 -22.41
CA ARG A 91 -11.84 -12.89 -22.56
C ARG A 91 -11.73 -11.85 -21.46
N LEU A 92 -12.86 -11.25 -21.05
CA LEU A 92 -12.89 -10.29 -19.96
C LEU A 92 -12.52 -10.97 -18.63
N GLN A 93 -13.13 -12.11 -18.32
CA GLN A 93 -12.83 -12.89 -17.11
C GLN A 93 -11.36 -13.34 -17.06
N ALA A 94 -10.84 -13.90 -18.15
CA ALA A 94 -9.43 -14.28 -18.24
C ALA A 94 -8.50 -13.07 -18.08
N GLY A 95 -8.85 -11.92 -18.69
CA GLY A 95 -8.10 -10.67 -18.54
C GLY A 95 -8.04 -10.19 -17.09
N THR A 96 -9.15 -10.24 -16.36
CA THR A 96 -9.23 -9.89 -14.94
C THR A 96 -8.37 -10.82 -14.07
N VAL A 97 -8.41 -12.13 -14.32
CA VAL A 97 -7.54 -13.10 -13.60
C VAL A 97 -6.06 -12.85 -13.91
N CYS A 98 -5.71 -12.59 -15.17
CA CYS A 98 -4.34 -12.29 -15.56
C CYS A 98 -3.83 -10.97 -14.97
N TYR A 99 -4.69 -9.95 -14.88
CA TYR A 99 -4.39 -8.71 -14.17
C TYR A 99 -4.06 -8.97 -12.70
N ALA A 100 -4.93 -9.68 -11.99
CA ALA A 100 -4.74 -9.97 -10.56
C ALA A 100 -3.42 -10.72 -10.29
N ARG A 101 -3.09 -11.69 -11.15
CA ARG A 101 -1.80 -12.40 -11.08
C ARG A 101 -0.62 -11.49 -11.35
N ALA A 102 -0.71 -10.59 -12.33
CA ALA A 102 0.37 -9.66 -12.64
C ALA A 102 0.62 -8.67 -11.49
N VAL A 103 -0.43 -8.22 -10.79
CA VAL A 103 -0.28 -7.36 -9.62
C VAL A 103 0.44 -8.09 -8.48
N GLY A 104 -0.05 -9.27 -8.09
CA GLY A 104 0.54 -10.03 -6.98
C GLY A 104 1.96 -10.54 -7.24
N GLU A 105 2.24 -11.03 -8.46
CA GLU A 105 3.51 -11.69 -8.79
C GLU A 105 4.58 -10.74 -9.34
N LEU A 106 4.19 -9.58 -9.90
CA LEU A 106 5.12 -8.67 -10.58
C LEU A 106 5.12 -7.25 -10.01
N GLU A 107 3.95 -6.66 -9.73
CA GLU A 107 3.87 -5.29 -9.21
C GLU A 107 4.34 -5.22 -7.76
N TRP A 108 3.76 -6.02 -6.87
CA TRP A 108 4.09 -5.94 -5.44
C TRP A 108 5.56 -6.26 -5.14
N PRO A 109 6.20 -7.27 -5.76
CA PRO A 109 7.64 -7.47 -5.61
C PRO A 109 8.46 -6.29 -6.15
N ALA A 110 8.04 -5.66 -7.25
CA ALA A 110 8.72 -4.45 -7.75
C ALA A 110 8.58 -3.28 -6.77
N MET A 111 7.40 -3.10 -6.16
CA MET A 111 7.13 -2.07 -5.16
C MET A 111 7.97 -2.26 -3.89
N ALA A 112 8.25 -3.52 -3.49
CA ALA A 112 9.17 -3.81 -2.40
C ALA A 112 10.59 -3.27 -2.66
N ASP A 113 11.00 -3.21 -3.94
CA ASP A 113 12.25 -2.59 -4.40
C ASP A 113 12.13 -1.09 -4.68
N GLY A 114 10.98 -0.46 -4.40
CA GLY A 114 10.69 0.95 -4.72
C GLY A 114 10.54 1.23 -6.21
N ARG A 115 10.22 0.21 -7.02
CA ARG A 115 9.95 0.31 -8.46
C ARG A 115 8.48 0.00 -8.74
N ASN A 116 8.01 0.34 -9.94
CA ASN A 116 6.70 -0.07 -10.44
C ASN A 116 6.88 -1.01 -11.63
N SER A 117 5.93 -1.93 -11.85
CA SER A 117 5.94 -2.82 -13.01
C SER A 117 4.97 -2.31 -14.09
N PRO A 118 5.36 -2.32 -15.38
CA PRO A 118 4.42 -2.04 -16.45
C PRO A 118 3.45 -3.20 -16.70
N ALA A 119 3.67 -4.38 -16.10
CA ALA A 119 2.92 -5.60 -16.44
C ALA A 119 1.40 -5.49 -16.21
N PRO A 120 0.88 -4.93 -15.10
CA PRO A 120 -0.56 -4.77 -14.91
C PRO A 120 -1.21 -3.85 -15.97
N SER A 121 -0.46 -2.87 -16.49
CA SER A 121 -0.96 -1.90 -17.48
C SER A 121 -1.33 -2.52 -18.83
N VAL A 122 -0.72 -3.65 -19.17
CA VAL A 122 -1.02 -4.41 -20.40
C VAL A 122 -2.41 -5.03 -20.33
N TRP A 123 -2.80 -5.54 -19.16
CA TRP A 123 -4.09 -6.19 -18.97
C TRP A 123 -5.24 -5.17 -18.88
N THR A 124 -5.01 -4.02 -18.22
CA THR A 124 -6.01 -2.94 -18.18
C THR A 124 -6.25 -2.33 -19.56
N THR A 125 -5.23 -2.19 -20.40
CA THR A 125 -5.40 -1.78 -21.81
C THR A 125 -6.16 -2.83 -22.62
N GLY A 126 -5.85 -4.13 -22.45
CA GLY A 126 -6.58 -5.22 -23.09
C GLY A 126 -8.07 -5.27 -22.72
N PHE A 127 -8.40 -5.01 -21.45
CA PHE A 127 -9.79 -4.91 -20.99
C PHE A 127 -10.54 -3.78 -21.69
N ARG A 128 -9.92 -2.59 -21.77
CA ARG A 128 -10.52 -1.40 -22.40
C ARG A 128 -10.80 -1.61 -23.88
N GLU A 129 -9.90 -2.26 -24.60
CA GLU A 129 -10.10 -2.58 -26.02
C GLU A 129 -11.20 -3.62 -26.22
N SER A 130 -11.29 -4.63 -25.36
CA SER A 130 -12.36 -5.63 -25.39
C SER A 130 -13.74 -5.00 -25.16
N PHE A 131 -13.85 -4.07 -24.21
CA PHE A 131 -15.09 -3.34 -23.94
C PHE A 131 -15.49 -2.39 -25.08
N LYS A 132 -14.51 -1.67 -25.67
CA LYS A 132 -14.74 -0.84 -26.87
C LYS A 132 -15.23 -1.67 -28.06
N ALA A 133 -14.69 -2.88 -28.26
CA ALA A 133 -15.13 -3.75 -29.34
C ALA A 133 -16.61 -4.16 -29.16
N TRP A 134 -17.01 -4.53 -27.94
CA TRP A 134 -18.39 -4.89 -27.63
C TRP A 134 -19.36 -3.73 -27.76
N THR A 135 -19.06 -2.56 -27.19
CA THR A 135 -19.92 -1.37 -27.27
C THR A 135 -20.19 -0.89 -28.70
N ARG A 136 -19.23 -1.09 -29.62
CA ARG A 136 -19.43 -0.80 -31.06
C ARG A 136 -20.35 -1.81 -31.74
N ALA A 137 -20.39 -3.04 -31.25
CA ALA A 137 -21.21 -4.12 -31.81
C ALA A 137 -22.67 -4.09 -31.31
N THR A 138 -22.97 -3.41 -30.21
CA THR A 138 -24.32 -3.38 -29.63
C THR A 138 -25.23 -2.30 -30.24
N PRO A 139 -26.56 -2.54 -30.28
CA PRO A 139 -27.53 -1.59 -30.84
C PRO A 139 -27.57 -0.24 -30.09
N PHE A 140 -27.14 -0.21 -28.82
CA PHE A 140 -27.10 0.98 -27.98
C PHE A 140 -26.18 2.09 -28.52
N SER A 141 -25.17 1.76 -29.32
CA SER A 141 -24.34 2.76 -30.01
C SER A 141 -25.14 3.67 -30.95
N LYS A 142 -26.31 3.20 -31.42
CA LYS A 142 -27.22 3.97 -32.27
C LYS A 142 -28.22 4.83 -31.49
N CYS A 143 -28.35 4.62 -30.18
CA CYS A 143 -29.12 5.51 -29.31
C CYS A 143 -28.29 6.77 -29.02
N SER A 144 -28.12 7.64 -30.02
CA SER A 144 -27.62 8.99 -29.76
C SER A 144 -28.61 9.67 -28.81
N CYS A 145 -28.17 10.00 -27.60
CA CYS A 145 -28.92 10.87 -26.70
C CYS A 145 -28.98 12.25 -27.36
N ARG A 146 -29.99 12.47 -28.21
CA ARG A 146 -30.24 13.73 -28.90
C ARG A 146 -30.60 14.73 -27.81
N ARG A 147 -29.60 15.45 -27.31
CA ARG A 147 -29.74 16.55 -26.36
C ARG A 147 -30.68 17.57 -27.01
N THR A 148 -31.96 17.51 -26.66
CA THR A 148 -32.95 18.49 -27.09
C THR A 148 -32.59 19.80 -26.41
N ARG A 149 -31.88 20.65 -27.16
CA ARG A 149 -31.63 22.04 -26.75
C ARG A 149 -32.96 22.77 -26.83
N LYS A 150 -33.78 22.66 -25.78
CA LYS A 150 -35.03 23.40 -25.64
C LYS A 150 -34.67 24.84 -25.35
N GLY A 151 -34.88 25.71 -26.34
CA GLY A 151 -34.62 27.13 -26.25
C GLY A 151 -35.38 27.79 -25.11
N ARG A 152 -34.71 28.75 -24.48
CA ARG A 152 -35.31 29.90 -23.84
C ARG A 152 -34.32 31.06 -23.92
#